data_AF-A0AAD4SLI3-F1
#
_entry.id   AF-A0AAD4SLI3-F1
#
_cell.length_a   1.000
_cell.length_b   1.000
_cell.length_c   1.000
_cell.angle_alpha   90.00
_cell.angle_beta   90.00
_cell.angle_gamma   90.00
#
_symmetry.space_group_name_H-M   'P 1'
#
loop_
_entity.id
_entity.type
_entity.pdbx_description
1 polymer ?
#
loop_
_entity_poly.entity_id
_entity_poly.type
_entity_poly.pdbx_seq_one_letter_code
_entity_poly.pdbx_strand_id
1 'polypeptide(L)'
;MCTNRSYGNISLLLLLLFSIMVSKGASIEWAGPVTIHVQNDIQGNDVLHMHCRSNDDDLGQRMLHQGEEWHWSFRAIPGFTYFWCDFRWYDNWDHRWYNGTFDAYHANGLKNKYKKYSAENCPWSARRDGFYLYRGDKKEWQKRDVWRTE
;
A
#
# COMPACT_ATOMS: atom_id res chain seq x y z
N MET A 1 -40.62 28.00 -47.03
CA MET A 1 -39.15 28.01 -47.03
C MET A 1 -38.68 27.45 -45.69
N CYS A 2 -38.16 26.23 -45.64
CA CYS A 2 -37.57 25.67 -44.41
C CYS A 2 -36.05 25.61 -44.59
N THR A 3 -35.33 26.32 -43.73
CA THR A 3 -33.86 26.43 -43.76
C THR A 3 -33.25 25.22 -43.06
N ASN A 4 -32.48 24.41 -43.80
CA ASN A 4 -31.61 23.39 -43.23
C ASN A 4 -30.53 24.07 -42.38
N ARG A 5 -30.56 23.88 -41.05
CA ARG A 5 -29.43 24.24 -40.19
C ARG A 5 -28.36 23.17 -40.32
N SER A 6 -27.20 23.56 -40.85
CA SER A 6 -26.02 22.71 -40.94
C SER A 6 -25.41 22.50 -39.54
N TYR A 7 -25.80 21.40 -38.88
CA TYR A 7 -25.24 20.97 -37.60
C TYR A 7 -23.96 20.11 -37.75
N GLY A 8 -23.55 19.79 -38.99
CA GLY A 8 -22.45 18.86 -39.28
C GLY A 8 -21.07 19.33 -38.81
N ASN A 9 -20.81 20.64 -38.85
CA ASN A 9 -19.49 21.19 -38.51
C ASN A 9 -19.24 21.31 -37.00
N ILE A 10 -20.30 21.56 -36.21
CA ILE A 10 -20.18 21.71 -34.75
C ILE A 10 -20.00 20.34 -34.09
N SER A 11 -20.72 19.31 -34.56
CA SER A 11 -20.57 17.94 -34.08
C SER A 11 -19.15 17.41 -34.32
N LEU A 12 -18.60 17.66 -35.52
CA LEU A 12 -17.23 17.27 -35.87
C LEU A 12 -16.19 17.99 -34.99
N LEU A 13 -16.40 19.28 -34.71
CA LEU A 13 -15.51 20.05 -33.84
C LEU A 13 -15.52 19.53 -32.39
N LEU A 14 -16.68 19.16 -31.86
CA LEU A 14 -16.81 18.59 -30.50
C LEU A 14 -16.15 17.22 -30.39
N LEU A 15 -16.25 16.37 -31.42
CA LEU A 15 -15.58 15.06 -31.47
C LEU A 15 -14.05 15.19 -31.53
N LEU A 16 -13.54 16.17 -32.28
CA LEU A 16 -12.10 16.47 -32.34
C LEU A 16 -11.57 17.04 -31.01
N LEU A 17 -12.36 17.84 -30.30
CA LEU A 17 -11.99 18.32 -28.97
C LEU A 17 -12.00 17.18 -27.93
N PHE A 18 -12.93 16.24 -28.05
CA PHE A 18 -12.96 15.05 -27.19
C PHE A 18 -11.77 14.12 -27.46
N SER A 19 -11.34 13.94 -28.71
CA SER A 19 -10.15 13.14 -29.04
C SER A 19 -8.85 13.77 -28.54
N ILE A 20 -8.75 15.10 -28.55
CA ILE A 20 -7.61 15.83 -27.96
C ILE A 20 -7.58 15.64 -26.44
N MET A 21 -8.74 15.64 -25.77
CA MET A 21 -8.86 15.37 -24.32
C MET A 21 -8.46 13.92 -23.97
N VAL A 22 -8.83 12.94 -24.81
CA VAL A 22 -8.44 11.53 -24.65
C VAL A 22 -6.92 11.34 -24.82
N SER A 23 -6.28 12.07 -25.73
CA SER A 23 -4.83 11.92 -25.97
C SER A 23 -3.92 12.40 -24.83
N LYS A 24 -4.45 13.22 -23.90
CA LYS A 24 -3.70 13.68 -22.72
C LYS A 24 -4.15 13.00 -21.42
N GLY A 25 -5.13 12.10 -21.48
CA GLY A 25 -5.73 11.45 -20.33
C GLY A 25 -5.44 9.95 -20.31
N ALA A 26 -4.64 9.53 -19.32
CA ALA A 26 -4.40 8.14 -18.93
C ALA A 26 -3.51 7.31 -19.89
N SER A 27 -2.24 7.69 -20.01
CA SER A 27 -1.22 6.65 -19.87
C SER A 27 -1.36 6.11 -18.44
N ILE A 28 -2.08 4.99 -18.26
CA ILE A 28 -1.95 4.19 -17.06
C ILE A 28 -0.50 3.70 -17.08
N GLU A 29 0.41 4.50 -16.51
CA GLU A 29 1.70 4.00 -16.09
C GLU A 29 1.37 2.91 -15.09
N TRP A 30 1.36 1.66 -15.55
CA TRP A 30 1.37 0.50 -14.67
C TRP A 30 2.57 0.72 -13.76
N ALA A 31 2.30 1.04 -12.49
CA ALA A 31 3.36 1.15 -11.51
C ALA A 31 4.17 -0.14 -11.57
N GLY A 32 5.50 -0.01 -11.48
CA GLY A 32 6.38 -1.16 -11.35
C GLY A 32 5.95 -2.08 -10.21
N PRO A 33 6.48 -3.32 -10.16
CA PRO A 33 6.17 -4.21 -9.04
C PRO A 33 6.48 -3.50 -7.71
N VAL A 34 5.53 -3.58 -6.79
CA VAL A 34 5.69 -3.11 -5.41
C VAL A 34 6.02 -4.31 -4.55
N THR A 35 7.06 -4.20 -3.73
CA THR A 35 7.45 -5.18 -2.73
C THR A 35 7.22 -4.62 -1.34
N ILE A 36 6.50 -5.36 -0.51
CA ILE A 36 6.35 -5.08 0.92
C ILE A 36 7.31 -5.98 1.66
N HIS A 37 8.05 -5.41 2.61
CA HIS A 37 8.92 -6.13 3.52
C HIS A 37 8.41 -5.90 4.93
N VAL A 38 8.30 -6.95 5.73
CA VAL A 38 7.95 -6.89 7.14
C VAL A 38 9.03 -7.61 7.93
N GLN A 39 9.79 -6.83 8.70
CA GLN A 39 10.86 -7.33 9.57
C GLN A 39 10.44 -7.27 11.03
N ASN A 40 10.78 -8.33 11.78
CA ASN A 40 10.60 -8.38 13.23
C ASN A 40 11.84 -7.79 13.93
N ASP A 41 11.76 -6.53 14.36
CA ASP A 41 12.78 -5.84 15.17
C ASP A 41 12.35 -5.70 16.64
N ILE A 42 11.45 -6.56 17.11
CA ILE A 42 11.03 -6.61 18.51
C ILE A 42 12.18 -7.21 19.32
N GLN A 43 12.77 -6.39 20.18
CA GLN A 43 13.83 -6.83 21.08
C GLN A 43 13.28 -7.77 22.15
N GLY A 44 14.04 -8.80 22.52
CA GLY A 44 13.63 -9.79 23.53
C GLY A 44 13.59 -11.22 23.02
N ASN A 45 13.99 -11.46 21.76
CA ASN A 45 13.83 -12.73 21.05
C ASN A 45 12.37 -13.17 20.93
N ASP A 46 11.46 -12.18 20.87
CA ASP A 46 10.02 -12.40 20.79
C ASP A 46 9.62 -12.77 19.35
N VAL A 47 8.66 -13.68 19.22
CA VAL A 47 8.16 -14.16 17.93
C VAL A 47 6.97 -13.31 17.50
N LEU A 48 7.06 -12.76 16.29
CA LEU A 48 5.98 -12.02 15.66
C LEU A 48 5.13 -12.95 14.79
N HIS A 49 3.89 -13.15 15.16
CA HIS A 49 2.89 -13.80 14.33
C HIS A 49 2.22 -12.76 13.43
N MET A 50 2.07 -13.07 12.15
CA MET A 50 1.34 -12.21 11.21
C MET A 50 0.40 -13.00 10.30
N HIS A 51 -0.70 -12.37 9.88
CA HIS A 51 -1.57 -12.82 8.81
C HIS A 51 -1.86 -11.65 7.89
N CYS A 52 -1.32 -11.69 6.66
CA CYS A 52 -1.50 -10.64 5.66
C CYS A 52 -2.45 -11.07 4.54
N ARG A 53 -3.24 -10.12 4.03
CA ARG A 53 -4.27 -10.37 3.02
C ARG A 53 -4.66 -9.09 2.28
N SER A 54 -5.21 -9.27 1.09
CA SER A 54 -5.91 -8.25 0.32
C SER A 54 -7.39 -8.64 0.17
N ASN A 55 -8.14 -7.86 -0.61
CA ASN A 55 -9.51 -8.24 -0.97
C ASN A 55 -9.58 -9.51 -1.82
N ASP A 56 -8.54 -9.80 -2.61
CA ASP A 56 -8.54 -10.86 -3.61
C ASP A 56 -7.61 -12.03 -3.25
N ASP A 57 -6.61 -11.80 -2.40
CA ASP A 57 -5.56 -12.77 -2.08
C ASP A 57 -5.33 -12.90 -0.56
N ASP A 58 -5.27 -14.13 -0.06
CA ASP A 58 -4.79 -14.43 1.29
C ASP A 58 -3.33 -14.90 1.21
N LEU A 59 -2.42 -14.16 1.85
CA LEU A 59 -0.98 -14.49 1.85
C LEU A 59 -0.60 -15.50 2.95
N GLY A 60 -1.56 -15.81 3.82
CA GLY A 60 -1.48 -16.78 4.89
C GLY A 60 -0.82 -16.26 6.16
N GLN A 61 -0.65 -17.20 7.10
CA GLN A 61 0.00 -16.95 8.38
C GLN A 61 1.51 -17.18 8.29
N ARG A 62 2.26 -16.34 9.00
CA ARG A 62 3.72 -16.43 9.14
C ARG A 62 4.12 -16.20 10.59
N MET A 63 5.24 -16.78 10.99
CA MET A 63 5.90 -16.52 12.26
C MET A 63 7.30 -16.03 11.93
N LEU A 64 7.70 -14.89 12.50
CA LEU A 64 9.04 -14.34 12.34
C LEU A 64 9.73 -14.29 13.70
N HIS A 65 10.87 -14.94 13.80
CA HIS A 65 11.81 -14.74 14.90
C HIS A 65 12.46 -13.36 14.82
N GLN A 66 13.09 -12.92 15.91
CA GLN A 66 13.76 -11.63 15.94
C GLN A 66 14.83 -11.55 14.83
N GLY A 67 14.77 -10.48 14.03
CA GLY A 67 15.65 -10.24 12.88
C GLY A 67 15.21 -10.90 11.58
N GLU A 68 14.18 -11.75 11.59
CA GLU A 68 13.63 -12.32 10.36
C GLU A 68 12.74 -11.32 9.62
N GLU A 69 12.74 -11.43 8.30
CA GLU A 69 11.92 -10.64 7.39
C GLU A 69 11.08 -11.58 6.51
N TRP A 70 9.85 -11.17 6.23
CA TRP A 70 9.05 -11.73 5.16
C TRP A 70 8.63 -10.65 4.17
N HIS A 71 8.62 -11.00 2.89
CA HIS A 71 8.30 -10.07 1.82
C HIS A 71 7.44 -10.71 0.74
N TRP A 72 6.69 -9.87 0.02
CA TRP A 72 5.93 -10.26 -1.15
C TRP A 72 5.86 -9.12 -2.16
N SER A 73 5.73 -9.47 -3.44
CA SER A 73 5.67 -8.51 -4.54
C SER A 73 4.37 -8.64 -5.31
N PHE A 74 3.82 -7.52 -5.74
CA PHE A 74 2.59 -7.46 -6.53
C PHE A 74 2.60 -6.27 -7.48
N ARG A 75 1.68 -6.27 -8.45
CA ARG A 75 1.43 -5.10 -9.31
C ARG A 75 0.20 -4.37 -8.79
N ALA A 76 0.39 -3.13 -8.36
CA ALA A 76 -0.70 -2.34 -7.81
C ALA A 76 -1.65 -1.85 -8.90
N ILE A 77 -2.94 -2.12 -8.74
CA ILE A 77 -4.01 -1.53 -9.53
C ILE A 77 -4.51 -0.29 -8.78
N PRO A 78 -4.37 0.93 -9.33
CA PRO A 78 -4.80 2.16 -8.67
C PRO A 78 -6.27 2.11 -8.27
N GLY A 79 -6.57 2.29 -6.99
CA GLY A 79 -7.92 2.27 -6.42
C GLY A 79 -8.43 0.89 -5.99
N PHE A 80 -7.73 -0.20 -6.34
CA PHE A 80 -8.20 -1.56 -6.08
C PHE A 80 -7.27 -2.38 -5.20
N THR A 81 -5.96 -2.10 -5.22
CA THR A 81 -5.01 -2.86 -4.40
C THR A 81 -4.90 -2.30 -2.99
N TYR A 82 -5.30 -3.11 -2.02
CA TYR A 82 -5.20 -2.84 -0.59
C TYR A 82 -4.75 -4.10 0.13
N PHE A 83 -3.68 -4.00 0.92
CA PHE A 83 -3.19 -5.06 1.81
C PHE A 83 -3.24 -4.58 3.25
N TRP A 84 -3.80 -5.41 4.11
CA TRP A 84 -3.72 -5.24 5.56
C TRP A 84 -3.22 -6.52 6.20
N CYS A 85 -2.69 -6.37 7.40
CA CYS A 85 -2.09 -7.47 8.12
C CYS A 85 -2.47 -7.38 9.60
N ASP A 86 -2.75 -8.53 10.17
CA ASP A 86 -3.00 -8.71 11.61
C ASP A 86 -1.75 -9.29 12.25
N PHE A 87 -1.38 -8.74 13.40
CA PHE A 87 -0.16 -9.10 14.11
C PHE A 87 -0.46 -9.44 15.55
N ARG A 88 0.36 -10.35 16.07
CA ARG A 88 0.34 -10.72 17.48
C ARG A 88 1.73 -11.15 17.93
N TRP A 89 2.13 -10.73 19.11
CA TRP A 89 3.36 -11.20 19.74
C TRP A 89 3.20 -11.21 21.27
N TYR A 90 3.96 -12.08 21.92
CA TYR A 90 4.02 -12.16 23.37
C TYR A 90 5.30 -11.51 23.85
N ASP A 91 5.18 -10.57 24.78
CA ASP A 91 6.30 -9.90 25.39
C ASP A 91 6.76 -10.70 26.61
N ASN A 92 7.94 -11.30 26.50
CA ASN A 92 8.52 -12.11 27.55
C ASN A 92 8.95 -11.30 28.80
N TRP A 93 9.04 -9.97 28.72
CA TRP A 93 9.46 -9.13 29.85
C TRP A 93 8.30 -8.66 30.72
N ASP A 94 7.16 -8.31 30.12
CA ASP A 94 5.97 -7.88 30.86
C ASP A 94 4.88 -8.95 30.97
N HIS A 95 5.11 -10.11 30.34
CA HIS A 95 4.24 -11.28 30.30
C HIS A 95 2.87 -11.03 29.67
N ARG A 96 2.78 -10.17 28.65
CA ARG A 96 1.52 -9.79 28.00
C ARG A 96 1.50 -10.05 26.50
N TRP A 97 0.29 -10.22 25.99
CA TRP A 97 0.03 -10.28 24.56
C TRP A 97 -0.24 -8.88 23.99
N TYR A 98 0.40 -8.61 22.87
CA TYR A 98 0.20 -7.42 22.07
C TYR A 98 -0.36 -7.82 20.72
N ASN A 99 -1.34 -7.05 20.21
CA ASN A 99 -1.91 -7.24 18.90
C ASN A 99 -2.11 -5.92 18.15
N GLY A 100 -2.34 -6.02 16.85
CA GLY A 100 -2.66 -4.87 16.02
C GLY A 100 -2.98 -5.26 14.59
N THR A 101 -3.93 -4.55 13.99
CA THR A 101 -4.21 -4.60 12.55
C THR A 101 -3.63 -3.34 11.92
N PHE A 102 -2.82 -3.47 10.88
CA PHE A 102 -2.29 -2.31 10.17
C PHE A 102 -2.40 -2.43 8.65
N ASP A 103 -2.55 -1.28 8.00
CA ASP A 103 -2.57 -1.12 6.54
C ASP A 103 -1.14 -1.22 5.99
N ALA A 104 -0.78 -2.35 5.40
CA ALA A 104 0.54 -2.57 4.81
C ALA A 104 0.71 -1.81 3.49
N TYR A 105 -0.36 -1.71 2.69
CA TYR A 105 -0.37 -0.97 1.44
C TYR A 105 -1.78 -0.55 1.04
N HIS A 106 -1.95 0.67 0.51
CA HIS A 106 -3.25 1.11 -0.02
C HIS A 106 -3.06 2.03 -1.25
N ALA A 107 -3.47 1.53 -2.42
CA ALA A 107 -3.44 2.29 -3.67
C ALA A 107 -4.61 3.30 -3.76
N ASN A 108 -4.54 4.42 -3.03
CA ASN A 108 -5.57 5.48 -3.09
C ASN A 108 -5.46 6.38 -4.33
N GLY A 109 -5.82 5.85 -5.51
CA GLY A 109 -5.95 6.61 -6.76
C GLY A 109 -4.66 7.23 -7.32
N LEU A 110 -4.78 8.29 -8.14
CA LEU A 110 -3.67 8.96 -8.85
C LEU A 110 -2.67 9.68 -7.92
N LYS A 111 -3.03 9.92 -6.66
CA LYS A 111 -2.14 10.42 -5.61
C LYS A 111 -1.87 9.28 -4.63
N ASN A 112 -1.17 8.24 -5.10
CA ASN A 112 -0.74 7.17 -4.21
C ASN A 112 0.15 7.79 -3.11
N LYS A 113 -0.43 7.96 -1.91
CA LYS A 113 0.23 8.54 -0.75
C LYS A 113 1.57 7.85 -0.47
N TYR A 114 1.71 6.56 -0.79
CA TYR A 114 2.93 5.77 -0.57
C TYR A 114 3.95 5.88 -1.71
N LYS A 115 3.59 6.32 -2.92
CA LYS A 115 4.55 6.48 -4.03
C LYS A 115 5.66 7.50 -3.69
N LYS A 116 5.39 8.46 -2.79
CA LYS A 116 6.41 9.40 -2.28
C LYS A 116 7.30 8.81 -1.17
N TYR A 117 6.85 7.78 -0.46
CA TYR A 117 7.52 7.26 0.75
C TYR A 117 8.28 5.96 0.49
N SER A 118 7.74 5.11 -0.40
CA SER A 118 8.15 3.73 -0.60
C SER A 118 7.75 3.23 -2.01
N ALA A 119 8.22 3.95 -3.04
CA ALA A 119 7.78 3.83 -4.45
C ALA A 119 7.55 2.39 -4.93
N GLU A 120 8.58 1.55 -4.84
CA GLU A 120 8.57 0.15 -5.28
C GLU A 120 8.97 -0.82 -4.16
N ASN A 121 9.63 -0.34 -3.11
CA ASN A 121 10.01 -1.14 -1.94
C ASN A 121 9.50 -0.43 -0.68
N CYS A 122 8.71 -1.14 0.12
CA CYS A 122 8.10 -0.64 1.36
C CYS A 122 8.64 -1.42 2.56
N PRO A 123 9.71 -0.93 3.21
CA PRO A 123 10.26 -1.57 4.39
C PRO A 123 9.43 -1.22 5.63
N TRP A 124 8.87 -2.25 6.27
CA TRP A 124 8.23 -2.16 7.56
C TRP A 124 9.07 -2.84 8.64
N SER A 125 9.14 -2.19 9.79
CA SER A 125 9.84 -2.69 10.97
C SER A 125 8.85 -2.71 12.14
N ALA A 126 8.55 -3.91 12.62
CA ALA A 126 7.78 -4.12 13.84
C ALA A 126 8.73 -4.01 15.04
N ARG A 127 8.45 -3.10 15.96
CA ARG A 127 9.28 -2.83 17.14
C ARG A 127 8.42 -2.90 18.40
N ARG A 128 9.04 -3.01 19.58
CA ARG A 128 8.31 -3.11 20.86
C ARG A 128 7.24 -2.03 21.05
N ASP A 129 7.48 -0.83 20.55
CA ASP A 129 6.59 0.32 20.76
C ASP A 129 5.64 0.60 19.59
N GLY A 130 5.70 -0.16 18.49
CA GLY A 130 4.77 -0.05 17.37
C GLY A 130 5.38 -0.40 16.02
N PHE A 131 4.70 0.03 14.95
CA PHE A 131 5.05 -0.24 13.56
C PHE A 131 5.68 0.98 12.90
N TYR A 132 6.76 0.74 12.16
CA TYR A 132 7.52 1.79 11.50
C TYR A 132 7.60 1.52 10.00
N LEU A 133 7.37 2.56 9.20
CA LEU A 133 7.62 2.56 7.75
C LEU A 133 8.86 3.39 7.47
N TYR A 134 9.81 2.83 6.73
CA TYR A 134 10.97 3.58 6.30
C TYR A 134 10.60 4.58 5.19
N ARG A 135 11.00 5.84 5.38
CA ARG A 135 10.81 6.91 4.41
C ARG A 135 12.09 7.17 3.65
N GLY A 136 12.14 6.72 2.40
CA GLY A 136 13.31 6.93 1.54
C GLY A 136 13.65 8.40 1.29
N ASP A 137 12.63 9.28 1.22
CA ASP A 137 12.81 10.71 0.96
C ASP A 137 13.49 11.46 2.10
N LYS A 138 13.28 11.00 3.33
CA LYS A 138 13.86 11.59 4.54
C LYS A 138 14.98 10.77 5.16
N LYS A 139 15.18 9.54 4.67
CA LYS A 139 16.11 8.55 5.23
C LYS A 139 15.85 8.28 6.72
N GLU A 140 14.57 8.17 7.10
CA GLU A 140 14.17 7.98 8.49
C GLU A 140 13.07 6.92 8.63
N TRP A 141 13.03 6.24 9.78
CA TRP A 141 11.91 5.39 10.16
C TRP A 141 10.81 6.24 10.78
N GLN A 142 9.62 6.22 10.19
CA GLN A 142 8.47 6.93 10.73
C GLN A 142 7.53 5.96 11.42
N LYS A 143 7.21 6.21 12.69
CA LYS A 143 6.17 5.47 13.42
C LYS A 143 4.81 5.70 12.77
N ARG A 144 4.09 4.63 12.47
CA ARG A 144 2.81 4.66 11.75
C ARG A 144 1.65 4.26 12.64
N ASP A 145 1.87 3.32 13.55
CA ASP A 145 0.86 2.85 14.48
C ASP A 145 1.51 2.25 15.73
N VAL A 146 0.70 1.96 16.75
CA VAL A 146 1.09 1.38 18.04
C VAL A 146 0.36 0.06 18.29
N TRP A 147 0.94 -0.79 19.13
CA TRP A 147 0.29 -2.01 19.58
C TRP A 147 -0.88 -1.71 20.52
N ARG A 148 -1.84 -2.62 20.53
CA ARG A 148 -2.87 -2.72 21.56
C ARG A 148 -2.54 -3.90 22.46
N THR A 149 -2.86 -3.76 23.73
CA THR A 149 -2.82 -4.85 24.70
C THR A 149 -4.09 -5.67 24.60
N GLU A 150 -3.95 -6.99 24.64
CA GLU A 150 -5.09 -7.92 24.85
C GLU A 150 -5.62 -7.90 26.28
#